data_AF-A0A2N1ND49-F1
#
_entry.id   AF-A0A2N1ND49-F1
#
_cell.length_a   1.000
_cell.length_b   1.000
_cell.length_c   1.000
_cell.angle_alpha   90.00
_cell.angle_beta   90.00
_cell.angle_gamma   90.00
#
_symmetry.space_group_name_H-M   'P 1'
#
loop_
_entity.id
_entity.type
_entity.pdbx_description
1 polymer ?
#
loop_
_entity_poly.entity_id
_entity_poly.type
_entity_poly.pdbx_seq_one_letter_code
_entity_poly.pdbx_strand_id
1 'polypeptide(L)'
;MTEIFIQMKWINDIQKYLKLRYIAKHDDDYLNIAISLFEELSNALKEDISFTLFKCTNKRLLESLRYITEVKEFAKIIADESNLIRNNSIVALKHDVATGKYLSSINNLCYTTGSKNQLAFAGSPEPDLNALWKISTFKEKFPIYNKTSIKLRHIKSGNVLGLYRNIAKSFGNYQNSFLRSHDVQFIIGNDTFQEIVGHNEIIEEWCIELIKRV
;
A
#
# COMPACT_ATOMS: atom_id res chain seq x y z
N MET A 1 34.30 7.71 26.29
CA MET A 1 35.20 8.87 26.51
C MET A 1 36.37 8.88 25.53
N THR A 2 37.00 7.74 25.24
CA THR A 2 38.10 7.59 24.27
C THR A 2 37.71 7.86 22.81
N GLU A 3 36.53 7.40 22.37
CA GLU A 3 36.08 7.54 20.96
C GLU A 3 35.84 9.00 20.53
N ILE A 4 35.27 9.82 21.42
CA ILE A 4 35.04 11.26 21.21
C ILE A 4 36.37 12.03 21.17
N PHE A 5 37.32 11.66 22.02
CA PHE A 5 38.63 12.30 22.10
C PHE A 5 39.47 12.06 20.83
N ILE A 6 39.35 10.87 20.23
CA ILE A 6 39.99 10.49 18.97
C ILE A 6 39.39 11.26 17.78
N GLN A 7 38.06 11.39 17.71
CA GLN A 7 37.41 12.20 16.66
C GLN A 7 37.84 13.67 16.68
N MET A 8 37.99 14.26 17.87
CA MET A 8 38.47 15.65 18.02
C MET A 8 39.91 15.84 17.55
N LYS A 9 40.81 14.87 17.79
CA LYS A 9 42.21 14.94 17.34
C LYS A 9 42.31 14.94 15.81
N TRP A 10 41.57 14.06 15.16
CA TRP A 10 41.53 13.98 13.69
C TRP A 10 40.98 15.24 13.02
N ILE A 11 39.95 15.85 13.60
CA ILE A 11 39.38 17.12 13.11
C ILE A 11 40.43 18.24 13.18
N ASN A 12 41.21 18.31 14.26
CA ASN A 12 42.28 19.29 14.40
C ASN A 12 43.42 19.09 13.38
N ASP A 13 43.81 17.84 13.12
CA ASP A 13 44.86 17.53 12.15
C ASP A 13 44.42 17.88 10.72
N ILE A 14 43.15 17.61 10.36
CA ILE A 14 42.57 18.02 9.06
C ILE A 14 42.52 19.55 8.94
N GLN A 15 42.11 20.26 9.99
CA GLN A 15 42.08 21.73 9.99
C GLN A 15 43.48 22.33 9.82
N LYS A 16 44.49 21.78 10.50
CA LYS A 16 45.90 22.20 10.37
C LYS A 16 46.41 22.00 8.94
N TYR A 17 46.09 20.86 8.32
CA TYR A 17 46.42 20.59 6.91
C TYR A 17 45.76 21.59 5.96
N LEU A 18 44.46 21.85 6.10
CA LEU A 18 43.74 22.83 5.27
C LEU A 18 44.39 24.22 5.34
N LYS A 19 44.89 24.59 6.52
CA LYS A 19 45.61 25.85 6.75
C LYS A 19 46.96 25.90 6.02
N LEU A 20 47.73 24.82 6.05
CA LEU A 20 49.03 24.72 5.35
C LEU A 20 48.87 24.68 3.83
N ARG A 21 47.87 23.95 3.33
CA ARG A 21 47.54 23.89 1.89
C ARG A 21 47.14 25.24 1.32
N TYR A 22 46.45 26.07 2.12
CA TYR A 22 46.11 27.44 1.73
C TYR A 22 47.36 28.31 1.55
N ILE A 23 48.34 28.17 2.45
CA ILE A 23 49.61 28.93 2.41
C ILE A 23 50.47 28.50 1.21
N ALA A 24 50.58 27.20 0.94
CA ALA A 24 51.35 26.66 -0.19
C ALA A 24 50.80 27.02 -1.58
N LYS A 25 49.58 27.59 -1.66
CA LYS A 25 48.97 28.03 -2.92
C LYS A 25 49.54 29.36 -3.43
N HIS A 26 50.35 30.04 -2.62
CA HIS A 26 50.88 31.38 -2.90
C HIS A 26 52.42 31.43 -3.02
N ASP A 27 53.12 30.29 -2.88
CA ASP A 27 54.59 30.24 -2.92
C ASP A 27 55.10 28.86 -3.39
N ASP A 28 55.79 28.81 -4.54
CA ASP A 28 56.15 27.55 -5.26
C ASP A 28 57.21 26.71 -4.53
N ASP A 29 58.12 27.32 -3.76
CA ASP A 29 59.13 26.61 -2.97
C ASP A 29 58.51 25.78 -1.83
N TYR A 30 57.32 26.17 -1.36
CA TYR A 30 56.59 25.46 -0.30
C TYR A 30 55.75 24.29 -0.82
N LEU A 31 55.57 24.16 -2.14
CA LEU A 31 54.72 23.11 -2.72
C LEU A 31 55.33 21.72 -2.52
N ASN A 32 56.63 21.55 -2.76
CA ASN A 32 57.32 20.27 -2.59
C ASN A 32 57.39 19.84 -1.13
N ILE A 33 57.61 20.78 -0.21
CA ILE A 33 57.60 20.53 1.23
C ILE A 33 56.19 20.15 1.69
N ALA A 34 55.16 20.85 1.21
CA ALA A 34 53.77 20.54 1.54
C ALA A 34 53.33 19.16 1.01
N ILE A 35 53.81 18.75 -0.18
CA ILE A 35 53.55 17.43 -0.75
C ILE A 35 54.25 16.34 0.07
N SER A 36 55.52 16.52 0.42
CA SER A 36 56.27 15.55 1.24
C SER A 36 55.65 15.38 2.64
N LEU A 37 55.31 16.48 3.30
CA LEU A 37 54.60 16.46 4.59
C LEU A 37 53.22 15.81 4.48
N PHE A 38 52.54 15.97 3.34
CA PHE A 38 51.25 15.31 3.10
C PHE A 38 51.41 13.79 2.97
N GLU A 39 52.42 13.30 2.28
CA GLU A 39 52.69 11.87 2.16
C GLU A 39 53.04 11.25 3.52
N GLU A 40 53.91 11.89 4.30
CA GLU A 40 54.22 11.47 5.67
C GLU A 40 52.98 11.46 6.58
N LEU A 41 52.19 12.54 6.56
CA LEU A 41 50.97 12.63 7.36
C LEU A 41 49.94 11.58 6.94
N SER A 42 49.78 11.34 5.64
CA SER A 42 48.90 10.30 5.09
C SER A 42 49.33 8.91 5.54
N ASN A 43 50.63 8.60 5.51
CA ASN A 43 51.14 7.30 5.92
C ASN A 43 50.99 7.10 7.44
N ALA A 44 51.32 8.11 8.23
CA ALA A 44 51.09 8.09 9.68
C ALA A 44 49.60 7.93 10.03
N LEU A 45 48.69 8.60 9.32
CA LEU A 45 47.25 8.41 9.49
C LEU A 45 46.80 6.99 9.15
N LYS A 46 47.35 6.38 8.09
CA LYS A 46 46.98 5.01 7.67
C LYS A 46 47.49 3.96 8.65
N GLU A 47 48.63 4.19 9.28
CA GLU A 47 49.23 3.30 10.29
C GLU A 47 48.61 3.48 11.69
N ASP A 48 47.98 4.63 11.96
CA ASP A 48 47.34 4.89 13.25
C ASP A 48 46.12 3.96 13.47
N ILE A 49 46.10 3.31 14.63
CA ILE A 49 45.06 2.36 15.02
C ILE A 49 43.66 2.98 15.03
N SER A 50 43.56 4.30 15.26
CA SER A 50 42.31 5.05 15.28
C SER A 50 41.68 5.15 13.90
N PHE A 51 42.48 5.26 12.84
CA PHE A 51 41.96 5.29 11.47
C PHE A 51 41.37 3.95 11.06
N THR A 52 42.06 2.87 11.45
CA THR A 52 41.56 1.50 11.24
C THR A 52 40.25 1.30 12.01
N LEU A 53 40.17 1.73 13.28
CA LEU A 53 38.95 1.66 14.08
C LEU A 53 37.81 2.47 13.44
N PHE A 54 38.07 3.70 13.03
CA PHE A 54 37.09 4.55 12.35
C PHE A 54 36.54 3.90 11.08
N LYS A 55 37.42 3.34 10.23
CA LYS A 55 37.02 2.64 9.00
C LYS A 55 36.16 1.42 9.31
N CYS A 56 36.56 0.61 10.29
CA CYS A 56 35.81 -0.56 10.75
C CYS A 56 34.42 -0.18 11.30
N THR A 57 34.34 0.87 12.13
CA THR A 57 33.09 1.38 12.69
C THR A 57 32.15 1.87 11.60
N ASN A 58 32.64 2.69 10.65
CA ASN A 58 31.82 3.16 9.54
C ASN A 58 31.34 2.02 8.63
N LYS A 59 32.19 1.01 8.39
CA LYS A 59 31.80 -0.20 7.65
C LYS A 59 30.64 -0.93 8.36
N ARG A 60 30.77 -1.17 9.67
CA ARG A 60 29.71 -1.81 10.48
C ARG A 60 28.43 -0.98 10.50
N LEU A 61 28.53 0.34 10.63
CA LEU A 61 27.38 1.24 10.58
C LEU A 61 26.69 1.16 9.22
N LEU A 62 27.44 1.18 8.11
CA LEU A 62 26.88 1.07 6.76
C LEU A 62 26.17 -0.27 6.54
N GLU A 63 26.77 -1.38 6.97
CA GLU A 63 26.16 -2.71 6.93
C GLU A 63 24.88 -2.76 7.76
N SER A 64 24.87 -2.16 8.95
CA SER A 64 23.68 -2.08 9.81
C SER A 64 22.56 -1.25 9.18
N LEU A 65 22.89 -0.12 8.53
CA LEU A 65 21.93 0.72 7.81
C LEU A 65 21.31 -0.05 6.63
N ARG A 66 22.11 -0.79 5.86
CA ARG A 66 21.62 -1.62 4.76
C ARG A 66 20.65 -2.69 5.26
N TYR A 67 21.02 -3.40 6.33
CA TYR A 67 20.15 -4.41 6.94
C TYR A 67 18.81 -3.81 7.42
N ILE A 68 18.85 -2.65 8.08
CA ILE A 68 17.63 -1.94 8.51
C ILE A 68 16.75 -1.59 7.31
N THR A 69 17.34 -1.14 6.19
CA THR A 69 16.60 -0.84 4.96
C THR A 69 15.94 -2.09 4.37
N GLU A 70 16.69 -3.20 4.25
CA GLU A 70 16.14 -4.48 3.78
C GLU A 70 14.96 -4.94 4.66
N VAL A 71 15.11 -4.89 5.98
CA VAL A 71 14.04 -5.27 6.93
C VAL A 71 12.79 -4.39 6.73
N LYS A 72 12.95 -3.09 6.48
CA LYS A 72 11.81 -2.20 6.17
C LYS A 72 11.13 -2.57 4.87
N GLU A 73 11.87 -2.94 3.83
CA GLU A 73 11.32 -3.41 2.57
C GLU A 73 10.54 -4.72 2.75
N PHE A 74 11.08 -5.68 3.50
CA PHE A 74 10.37 -6.91 3.84
C PHE A 74 9.09 -6.64 4.64
N ALA A 75 9.14 -5.75 5.63
CA ALA A 75 7.95 -5.37 6.40
C ALA A 75 6.87 -4.76 5.50
N LYS A 76 7.26 -3.95 4.50
CA LYS A 76 6.34 -3.40 3.50
C LYS A 76 5.72 -4.51 2.65
N ILE A 77 6.51 -5.45 2.15
CA ILE A 77 6.01 -6.60 1.38
C ILE A 77 5.01 -7.41 2.20
N ILE A 78 5.33 -7.70 3.47
CA ILE A 78 4.44 -8.43 4.37
C ILE A 78 3.14 -7.64 4.60
N ALA A 79 3.22 -6.33 4.78
CA ALA A 79 2.06 -5.47 4.93
C ALA A 79 1.18 -5.49 3.67
N ASP A 80 1.78 -5.34 2.49
CA ASP A 80 1.06 -5.37 1.21
C ASP A 80 0.39 -6.74 0.98
N GLU A 81 1.11 -7.84 1.23
CA GLU A 81 0.56 -9.21 1.21
C GLU A 81 -0.57 -9.41 2.23
N SER A 82 -0.49 -8.75 3.39
CA SER A 82 -1.53 -8.78 4.43
C SER A 82 -2.80 -8.01 4.05
N ASN A 83 -2.73 -7.14 3.05
CA ASN A 83 -3.86 -6.37 2.54
C ASN A 83 -4.50 -6.98 1.28
N LEU A 84 -3.89 -8.02 0.69
CA LEU A 84 -4.46 -8.67 -0.49
C LEU A 84 -5.82 -9.34 -0.17
N ILE A 85 -6.80 -9.05 -1.02
CA ILE A 85 -8.11 -9.70 -1.01
C ILE A 85 -7.99 -11.05 -1.73
N ARG A 86 -8.37 -12.12 -1.04
CA ARG A 86 -8.32 -13.50 -1.55
C ARG A 86 -9.72 -14.09 -1.68
N ASN A 87 -9.83 -15.21 -2.39
CA ASN A 87 -11.05 -15.99 -2.44
C ASN A 87 -11.59 -16.26 -1.02
N ASN A 88 -12.91 -16.21 -0.84
CA ASN A 88 -13.60 -16.33 0.44
C ASN A 88 -13.42 -15.18 1.44
N SER A 89 -12.65 -14.14 1.15
CA SER A 89 -12.53 -12.97 2.05
C SER A 89 -13.87 -12.29 2.27
N ILE A 90 -14.04 -11.72 3.47
CA ILE A 90 -15.15 -10.83 3.81
C ILE A 90 -14.71 -9.40 3.55
N VAL A 91 -15.53 -8.69 2.78
CA VAL A 91 -15.27 -7.33 2.33
C VAL A 91 -16.47 -6.43 2.53
N ALA A 92 -16.23 -5.13 2.46
CA ALA A 92 -17.25 -4.10 2.26
C ALA A 92 -16.96 -3.38 0.95
N LEU A 93 -18.00 -3.01 0.19
CA LEU A 93 -17.84 -2.29 -1.07
C LEU A 93 -18.33 -0.86 -0.87
N LYS A 94 -17.42 0.11 -0.99
CA LYS A 94 -17.68 1.53 -0.78
C LYS A 94 -17.78 2.27 -2.10
N HIS A 95 -18.79 3.11 -2.23
CA HIS A 95 -18.91 4.05 -3.34
C HIS A 95 -18.09 5.32 -3.05
N ASP A 96 -16.77 5.16 -2.99
CA ASP A 96 -15.86 6.11 -2.36
C ASP A 96 -15.90 7.52 -2.98
N VAL A 97 -16.01 7.62 -4.31
CA VAL A 97 -15.91 8.90 -5.04
C VAL A 97 -17.22 9.71 -5.04
N ALA A 98 -18.39 9.07 -4.94
CA ALA A 98 -19.67 9.76 -5.15
C ALA A 98 -20.54 9.90 -3.89
N THR A 99 -20.66 8.86 -3.05
CA THR A 99 -21.53 8.93 -1.86
C THR A 99 -20.86 8.54 -0.56
N GLY A 100 -19.72 7.85 -0.61
CA GLY A 100 -19.03 7.29 0.55
C GLY A 100 -19.81 6.17 1.26
N LYS A 101 -20.95 5.75 0.70
CA LYS A 101 -21.84 4.73 1.28
C LYS A 101 -21.43 3.33 0.87
N TYR A 102 -21.78 2.37 1.72
CA TYR A 102 -21.49 0.96 1.45
C TYR A 102 -22.66 0.23 0.78
N LEU A 103 -22.33 -0.63 -0.19
CA LEU A 103 -23.25 -1.59 -0.78
C LEU A 103 -23.82 -2.47 0.33
N SER A 104 -25.13 -2.35 0.53
CA SER A 104 -25.84 -3.00 1.63
C SER A 104 -27.02 -3.81 1.13
N SER A 105 -27.41 -4.82 1.91
CA SER A 105 -28.60 -5.61 1.65
C SER A 105 -29.24 -6.08 2.95
N ILE A 106 -30.57 -6.14 3.00
CA ILE A 106 -31.29 -6.57 4.21
C ILE A 106 -31.91 -7.94 3.96
N ASN A 107 -31.77 -8.83 4.94
CA ASN A 107 -32.34 -10.17 4.83
C ASN A 107 -33.86 -10.12 4.64
N ASN A 108 -34.38 -10.95 3.74
CA ASN A 108 -35.80 -10.98 3.36
C ASN A 108 -36.37 -9.67 2.79
N LEU A 109 -35.55 -8.66 2.53
CA LEU A 109 -35.97 -7.46 1.81
C LEU A 109 -35.72 -7.68 0.32
N CYS A 110 -36.81 -7.83 -0.44
CA CYS A 110 -36.78 -8.11 -1.87
C CYS A 110 -37.50 -7.03 -2.66
N TYR A 111 -37.16 -6.90 -3.94
CA TYR A 111 -37.90 -6.05 -4.87
C TYR A 111 -39.38 -6.48 -4.95
N THR A 112 -40.30 -5.53 -4.88
CA THR A 112 -41.74 -5.80 -5.02
C THR A 112 -42.15 -5.97 -6.48
N THR A 113 -41.36 -5.42 -7.40
CA THR A 113 -41.53 -5.47 -8.85
C THR A 113 -40.28 -6.09 -9.52
N GLY A 114 -40.37 -6.46 -10.79
CA GLY A 114 -39.23 -7.03 -11.52
C GLY A 114 -38.80 -8.41 -10.98
N SER A 115 -37.52 -8.54 -10.62
CA SER A 115 -36.86 -9.82 -10.31
C SER A 115 -37.37 -10.52 -9.05
N LYS A 116 -37.94 -9.77 -8.10
CA LYS A 116 -38.25 -10.24 -6.74
C LYS A 116 -37.06 -10.82 -5.96
N ASN A 117 -35.83 -10.60 -6.43
CA ASN A 117 -34.62 -10.96 -5.72
C ASN A 117 -34.37 -10.03 -4.53
N GLN A 118 -33.42 -10.42 -3.67
CA GLN A 118 -33.00 -9.58 -2.56
C GLN A 118 -32.47 -8.23 -3.05
N LEU A 119 -32.94 -7.17 -2.41
CA LEU A 119 -32.65 -5.77 -2.71
C LEU A 119 -31.23 -5.41 -2.33
N ALA A 120 -30.55 -4.64 -3.18
CA ALA A 120 -29.24 -4.06 -2.91
C ALA A 120 -29.32 -2.53 -3.03
N PHE A 121 -28.69 -1.83 -2.09
CA PHE A 121 -28.82 -0.38 -1.99
C PHE A 121 -27.59 0.26 -1.36
N ALA A 122 -27.42 1.56 -1.56
CA ALA A 122 -26.38 2.34 -0.90
C ALA A 122 -26.82 2.67 0.54
N GLY A 123 -26.21 2.00 1.52
CA GLY A 123 -26.58 2.08 2.93
C GLY A 123 -25.82 3.15 3.71
N SER A 124 -25.30 2.75 4.87
CA SER A 124 -24.54 3.63 5.78
C SER A 124 -23.18 4.04 5.18
N PRO A 125 -22.64 5.23 5.53
CA PRO A 125 -21.25 5.61 5.26
C PRO A 125 -20.23 4.89 6.16
N GLU A 126 -20.69 4.10 7.14
CA GLU A 126 -19.88 3.19 7.94
C GLU A 126 -20.32 1.74 7.65
N PRO A 127 -19.37 0.79 7.48
CA PRO A 127 -19.71 -0.58 7.12
C PRO A 127 -20.37 -1.32 8.30
N ASP A 128 -21.68 -1.59 8.17
CA ASP A 128 -22.45 -2.38 9.12
C ASP A 128 -22.54 -3.87 8.71
N LEU A 129 -23.28 -4.68 9.47
CA LEU A 129 -23.47 -6.10 9.17
C LEU A 129 -24.23 -6.38 7.86
N ASN A 130 -25.03 -5.43 7.38
CA ASN A 130 -25.76 -5.53 6.12
C ASN A 130 -24.87 -5.16 4.91
N ALA A 131 -23.73 -4.50 5.17
CA ALA A 131 -22.73 -4.14 4.18
C ALA A 131 -21.62 -5.20 3.98
N LEU A 132 -21.68 -6.34 4.68
CA LEU A 132 -20.66 -7.37 4.60
C LEU A 132 -20.95 -8.41 3.52
N TRP A 133 -19.95 -8.64 2.65
CA TRP A 133 -20.02 -9.56 1.53
C TRP A 133 -18.86 -10.54 1.57
N LYS A 134 -19.16 -11.83 1.35
CA LYS A 134 -18.14 -12.84 1.05
C LYS A 134 -17.89 -12.83 -0.45
N ILE A 135 -16.65 -12.58 -0.85
CA ILE A 135 -16.24 -12.74 -2.24
C ILE A 135 -15.93 -14.20 -2.52
N SER A 136 -16.43 -14.73 -3.63
CA SER A 136 -15.92 -15.97 -4.21
C SER A 136 -15.54 -15.82 -5.68
N THR A 137 -14.48 -16.51 -6.10
CA THR A 137 -14.04 -16.56 -7.49
C THR A 137 -14.02 -17.99 -7.99
N PHE A 138 -14.00 -18.17 -9.31
CA PHE A 138 -13.77 -19.49 -9.91
C PHE A 138 -12.30 -19.91 -9.89
N LYS A 139 -11.38 -19.00 -9.53
CA LYS A 139 -9.93 -19.23 -9.50
C LYS A 139 -9.46 -19.21 -8.04
N GLU A 140 -9.45 -20.38 -7.41
CA GLU A 140 -9.30 -20.49 -5.96
C GLU A 140 -7.93 -20.07 -5.40
N LYS A 141 -6.86 -20.17 -6.21
CA LYS A 141 -5.48 -20.09 -5.71
C LYS A 141 -4.81 -18.71 -5.75
N PHE A 142 -5.44 -17.68 -6.33
CA PHE A 142 -4.78 -16.40 -6.56
C PHE A 142 -5.47 -15.22 -5.86
N PRO A 143 -4.72 -14.17 -5.46
CA PRO A 143 -5.29 -12.88 -5.08
C PRO A 143 -6.20 -12.33 -6.18
N ILE A 144 -7.15 -11.49 -5.79
CA ILE A 144 -8.10 -10.87 -6.71
C ILE A 144 -7.47 -9.61 -7.28
N TYR A 145 -7.27 -9.60 -8.60
CA TYR A 145 -6.73 -8.44 -9.33
C TYR A 145 -7.83 -7.72 -10.10
N ASN A 146 -7.48 -6.56 -10.68
CA ASN A 146 -8.38 -5.82 -11.55
C ASN A 146 -9.01 -6.73 -12.63
N LYS A 147 -10.29 -6.50 -12.95
CA LYS A 147 -11.04 -7.27 -13.96
C LYS A 147 -11.27 -8.75 -13.62
N THR A 148 -10.98 -9.20 -12.40
CA THR A 148 -11.37 -10.55 -11.95
C THR A 148 -12.89 -10.59 -11.72
N SER A 149 -13.59 -11.50 -12.39
CA SER A 149 -15.01 -11.73 -12.12
C SER A 149 -15.19 -12.36 -10.73
N ILE A 150 -15.93 -11.67 -9.87
CA ILE A 150 -16.22 -12.09 -8.50
C ILE A 150 -17.71 -12.32 -8.31
N LYS A 151 -18.05 -13.23 -7.39
CA LYS A 151 -19.41 -13.39 -6.86
C LYS A 151 -19.44 -12.79 -5.47
N LEU A 152 -20.47 -11.99 -5.22
CA LEU A 152 -20.73 -11.39 -3.91
C LEU A 152 -21.85 -12.16 -3.23
N ARG A 153 -21.56 -12.75 -2.07
CA ARG A 153 -22.56 -13.39 -1.21
C ARG A 153 -22.76 -12.55 0.03
N HIS A 154 -23.97 -12.09 0.27
CA HIS A 154 -24.30 -11.34 1.46
C HIS A 154 -24.14 -12.23 2.70
N ILE A 155 -23.41 -11.75 3.71
CA ILE A 155 -23.07 -12.57 4.89
C ILE A 155 -24.31 -12.96 5.67
N LYS A 156 -25.23 -12.01 5.91
CA LYS A 156 -26.37 -12.22 6.81
C LYS A 156 -27.48 -13.08 6.20
N SER A 157 -27.76 -12.93 4.90
CA SER A 157 -28.80 -13.71 4.22
C SER A 157 -28.27 -14.96 3.53
N GLY A 158 -26.95 -15.05 3.28
CA GLY A 158 -26.34 -16.12 2.50
C GLY A 158 -26.68 -16.06 1.00
N ASN A 159 -27.50 -15.11 0.57
CA ASN A 159 -27.89 -14.95 -0.83
C ASN A 159 -26.75 -14.36 -1.64
N VAL A 160 -26.65 -14.80 -2.89
CA VAL A 160 -25.72 -14.22 -3.86
C VAL A 160 -26.38 -12.99 -4.45
N LEU A 161 -25.62 -11.92 -4.61
CA LEU A 161 -26.05 -10.72 -5.32
C LEU A 161 -26.38 -11.11 -6.76
N GLY A 162 -27.67 -11.27 -7.02
CA GLY A 162 -28.21 -11.67 -8.31
C GLY A 162 -28.72 -10.44 -9.04
N LEU A 163 -27.87 -9.86 -9.89
CA LEU A 163 -28.31 -8.84 -10.84
C LEU A 163 -29.25 -9.48 -11.85
N TYR A 164 -30.44 -8.91 -12.02
CA TYR A 164 -31.45 -9.43 -12.93
C TYR A 164 -30.91 -9.46 -14.36
N ARG A 165 -30.79 -10.65 -14.95
CA ARG A 165 -30.48 -10.81 -16.37
C ARG A 165 -31.75 -10.59 -17.19
N ASN A 166 -31.76 -9.57 -18.04
CA ASN A 166 -32.61 -9.63 -19.21
C ASN A 166 -32.15 -10.83 -20.04
N ILE A 167 -33.07 -11.76 -20.27
CA ILE A 167 -32.83 -12.99 -21.02
C ILE A 167 -32.73 -12.61 -22.50
N ALA A 168 -31.55 -12.18 -22.95
CA ALA A 168 -31.16 -12.38 -24.34
C ALA A 168 -30.66 -13.82 -24.47
N LYS A 169 -31.61 -14.76 -24.60
CA LYS A 169 -31.35 -16.11 -25.12
C LYS A 169 -30.93 -15.99 -26.59
N SER A 170 -29.67 -15.65 -26.86
CA SER A 170 -28.98 -15.99 -28.10
C SER A 170 -27.52 -15.60 -27.99
N PHE A 171 -26.61 -16.55 -28.23
CA PHE A 171 -25.15 -16.38 -28.28
C PHE A 171 -24.42 -16.17 -26.94
N GLY A 172 -24.08 -17.29 -26.27
CA GLY A 172 -22.75 -17.63 -25.74
C GLY A 172 -21.89 -16.67 -24.89
N ASN A 173 -22.29 -15.42 -24.68
CA ASN A 173 -21.45 -14.41 -24.04
C ASN A 173 -21.91 -14.19 -22.60
N TYR A 174 -21.09 -14.63 -21.66
CA TYR A 174 -21.18 -14.20 -20.26
C TYR A 174 -20.95 -12.68 -20.22
N GLN A 175 -22.02 -11.89 -20.33
CA GLN A 175 -21.91 -10.45 -20.15
C GLN A 175 -21.57 -10.19 -18.68
N ASN A 176 -20.41 -9.56 -18.45
CA ASN A 176 -20.03 -9.05 -17.14
C ASN A 176 -21.04 -7.96 -16.74
N SER A 177 -21.56 -8.05 -15.53
CA SER A 177 -22.46 -7.05 -14.97
C SER A 177 -21.68 -6.18 -13.99
N PHE A 178 -21.69 -4.88 -14.19
CA PHE A 178 -21.06 -3.89 -13.32
C PHE A 178 -22.10 -3.30 -12.37
N LEU A 179 -21.71 -3.02 -11.13
CA LEU A 179 -22.60 -2.37 -10.16
C LEU A 179 -22.71 -0.89 -10.49
N ARG A 180 -23.94 -0.37 -10.47
CA ARG A 180 -24.23 1.05 -10.67
C ARG A 180 -25.27 1.51 -9.66
N SER A 181 -25.01 2.65 -9.02
CA SER A 181 -26.00 3.42 -8.28
C SER A 181 -26.99 4.01 -9.27
N HIS A 182 -28.25 3.58 -9.19
CA HIS A 182 -29.30 4.13 -10.02
C HIS A 182 -29.80 5.45 -9.41
N ASP A 183 -30.22 6.42 -10.23
CA ASP A 183 -30.82 7.69 -9.75
C ASP A 183 -32.20 7.50 -9.10
N VAL A 184 -32.70 6.25 -9.07
CA VAL A 184 -33.98 5.92 -8.45
C VAL A 184 -33.77 5.72 -6.96
N GLN A 185 -34.54 6.48 -6.20
CA GLN A 185 -34.59 6.36 -4.75
C GLN A 185 -35.86 5.63 -4.33
N PHE A 186 -35.77 4.91 -3.23
CA PHE A 186 -36.90 4.23 -2.62
C PHE A 186 -36.85 4.36 -1.10
N ILE A 187 -37.99 4.16 -0.45
CA ILE A 187 -38.14 4.36 1.00
C ILE A 187 -38.27 2.99 1.67
N ILE A 188 -37.47 2.75 2.72
CA ILE A 188 -37.67 1.65 3.66
C ILE A 188 -37.97 2.27 5.02
N GLY A 189 -39.19 2.09 5.53
CA GLY A 189 -39.61 2.76 6.78
C GLY A 189 -39.64 4.28 6.60
N ASN A 190 -38.80 5.00 7.34
CA ASN A 190 -38.66 6.46 7.25
C ASN A 190 -37.40 6.90 6.46
N ASP A 191 -36.57 5.96 6.02
CA ASP A 191 -35.28 6.25 5.41
C ASP A 191 -35.34 6.09 3.88
N THR A 192 -34.64 6.97 3.18
CA THR A 192 -34.56 6.98 1.71
C THR A 192 -33.20 6.44 1.25
N PHE A 193 -33.23 5.47 0.33
CA PHE A 193 -32.05 4.78 -0.18
C PHE A 193 -31.95 4.87 -1.70
N GLN A 194 -30.72 4.81 -2.22
CA GLN A 194 -30.45 4.69 -3.64
C GLN A 194 -30.35 3.21 -4.03
N GLU A 195 -31.07 2.83 -5.07
CA GLU A 195 -31.06 1.47 -5.61
C GLU A 195 -29.73 1.17 -6.32
N ILE A 196 -29.20 -0.05 -6.14
CA ILE A 196 -28.02 -0.51 -6.87
C ILE A 196 -28.43 -1.59 -7.86
N VAL A 197 -28.15 -1.34 -9.14
CA VAL A 197 -28.53 -2.20 -10.26
C VAL A 197 -27.31 -2.72 -11.02
N GLY A 198 -27.56 -3.70 -11.87
CA GLY A 198 -26.56 -4.24 -12.78
C GLY A 198 -26.59 -3.51 -14.11
N HIS A 199 -25.43 -3.09 -14.59
CA HIS A 199 -25.25 -2.44 -15.88
C HIS A 199 -24.24 -3.20 -16.75
N ASN A 200 -24.32 -3.04 -18.07
CA ASN A 200 -23.43 -3.72 -19.03
C ASN A 200 -22.12 -2.94 -19.30
N GLU A 201 -21.99 -1.76 -18.72
CA GLU A 201 -20.86 -0.84 -18.90
C GLU A 201 -20.32 -0.41 -17.53
N ILE A 202 -19.00 -0.16 -17.45
CA ILE A 202 -18.36 0.42 -16.26
C ILE A 202 -18.67 1.90 -16.26
N ILE A 203 -19.55 2.32 -15.36
CA ILE A 203 -19.96 3.71 -15.21
C ILE A 203 -19.45 4.28 -13.89
N GLU A 204 -19.27 3.42 -12.89
CA GLU A 204 -18.86 3.81 -11.54
C GLU A 204 -17.80 2.85 -11.01
N GLU A 205 -16.93 3.38 -10.16
CA GLU A 205 -15.91 2.62 -9.46
C GLU A 205 -16.33 2.39 -8.00
N TRP A 206 -16.28 1.12 -7.58
CA TRP A 206 -16.52 0.72 -6.20
C TRP A 206 -15.19 0.27 -5.59
N CYS A 207 -14.83 0.85 -4.45
CA CYS A 207 -13.66 0.43 -3.69
C CYS A 207 -14.01 -0.80 -2.85
N ILE A 208 -13.19 -1.84 -2.95
CA ILE A 208 -13.36 -3.05 -2.13
C ILE A 208 -12.41 -2.96 -0.93
N GLU A 209 -12.98 -2.98 0.26
CA GLU A 209 -12.25 -2.91 1.52
C GLU A 209 -12.22 -4.29 2.20
N LEU A 210 -11.04 -4.76 2.59
CA LEU A 210 -10.89 -6.03 3.31
C LEU A 210 -11.34 -5.87 4.77
N ILE A 211 -12.37 -6.62 5.18
CA ILE A 211 -12.87 -6.62 6.57
C ILE A 211 -12.27 -7.79 7.35
N LYS A 212 -12.28 -8.99 6.76
CA LYS A 212 -11.78 -10.20 7.43
C LYS A 212 -11.36 -11.28 6.43
N ARG A 213 -10.29 -12.00 6.78
CA ARG A 213 -9.85 -13.23 6.10
C ARG A 213 -10.58 -14.44 6.69
N VAL A 214 -10.91 -15.41 5.83
CA VAL A 214 -11.46 -16.72 6.23
C VAL A 214 -10.32 -17.71 6.34
#